data_AF-A0A2H6N706-F1
#
_entry.id   AF-A0A2H6N706-F1
#
_cell.length_a   1.000
_cell.length_b   1.000
_cell.length_c   1.000
_cell.angle_alpha   90.00
_cell.angle_beta   90.00
_cell.angle_gamma   90.00
#
_symmetry.space_group_name_H-M   'P 1'
#
loop_
_entity.id
_entity.type
_entity.pdbx_description
1 polymer ?
#
loop_
_entity_poly.entity_id
_entity_poly.type
_entity_poly.pdbx_seq_one_letter_code
_entity_poly.pdbx_strand_id
1 'polypeptide(L)'
;FLGGTCLLGVGIWVIVDPTGFREIVATNPLLFTGAYIMVAMGAMLFLLGFLGCCGAIRENKCLLLFFFMFILLIFLAELSAAILAFIFRENLTREFFTKELKKHYQGYNESDVFSSTWNSVMITFGCCGVNGPEDFEAISLPILLDSYPVVPEACCKRELQSRDGAFINKEECLKGKV
;
A
#
# COMPACT_ATOMS: atom_id res chain seq x y z
N PHE A 1 -8.92 -21.51 10.04
CA PHE A 1 -7.73 -22.38 10.00
C PHE A 1 -7.21 -22.47 8.57
N LEU A 2 -7.87 -23.21 7.66
CA LEU A 2 -7.41 -23.42 6.28
C LEU A 2 -7.10 -22.10 5.54
N GLY A 3 -8.01 -21.12 5.59
CA GLY A 3 -7.74 -19.81 4.98
C GLY A 3 -6.52 -19.08 5.57
N GLY A 4 -6.31 -19.16 6.89
CA GLY A 4 -5.13 -18.62 7.55
C GLY A 4 -3.86 -19.37 7.16
N THR A 5 -3.92 -20.70 7.04
CA THR A 5 -2.81 -21.53 6.53
C THR A 5 -2.45 -21.15 5.10
N CYS A 6 -3.44 -20.98 4.21
CA CYS A 6 -3.20 -20.57 2.83
C CYS A 6 -2.57 -19.18 2.78
N LEU A 7 -3.13 -18.20 3.49
CA LEU A 7 -2.61 -16.83 3.50
C LEU A 7 -1.19 -16.76 4.07
N LEU A 8 -0.93 -17.47 5.17
CA LEU A 8 0.39 -17.57 5.78
C LEU A 8 1.38 -18.26 4.85
N GLY A 9 0.97 -19.35 4.19
CA GLY A 9 1.79 -20.06 3.22
C GLY A 9 2.18 -19.18 2.03
N VAL A 10 1.23 -18.42 1.47
CA VAL A 10 1.49 -17.46 0.40
C VAL A 10 2.42 -16.34 0.88
N GLY A 11 2.18 -15.77 2.07
CA GLY A 11 3.05 -14.73 2.62
C GLY A 11 4.49 -15.20 2.85
N ILE A 12 4.67 -16.40 3.41
CA ILE A 12 6.00 -17.01 3.59
C ILE A 12 6.64 -17.30 2.24
N TRP A 13 5.87 -17.84 1.28
CA TRP A 13 6.35 -18.09 -0.08
C TRP A 13 6.90 -16.80 -0.70
N VAL A 14 6.15 -15.70 -0.64
CA VAL A 14 6.58 -14.39 -1.18
C VAL A 14 7.90 -13.90 -0.56
N ILE A 15 8.12 -14.13 0.75
CA ILE A 15 9.34 -13.67 1.45
C ILE A 15 10.54 -14.57 1.16
N VAL A 16 10.32 -15.88 1.02
CA VAL A 16 11.39 -16.89 0.93
C VAL A 16 11.70 -17.27 -0.53
N ASP A 17 10.84 -16.89 -1.49
CA ASP A 17 10.96 -17.32 -2.88
C ASP A 17 12.33 -16.96 -3.48
N PRO A 18 13.13 -17.98 -3.84
CA PRO A 18 14.47 -17.79 -4.41
C PRO A 18 14.44 -17.48 -5.91
N THR A 19 13.27 -17.51 -6.57
CA THR A 19 13.15 -17.31 -8.02
C THR A 19 13.16 -15.84 -8.44
N GLY A 20 13.42 -14.93 -7.49
CA GLY A 20 13.57 -13.48 -7.72
C GLY A 20 12.34 -12.67 -7.30
N PHE A 21 11.22 -13.30 -6.89
CA PHE A 21 10.06 -12.56 -6.37
C PHE A 21 10.41 -11.76 -5.12
N ARG A 22 11.23 -12.31 -4.23
CA ARG A 22 11.73 -11.58 -3.06
C ARG A 22 12.44 -10.30 -3.47
N GLU A 23 13.28 -10.34 -4.51
CA GLU A 23 14.02 -9.17 -4.99
C GLU A 23 13.07 -8.11 -5.57
N ILE A 24 12.08 -8.52 -6.38
CA ILE A 24 11.05 -7.63 -6.94
C ILE A 24 10.21 -6.96 -5.83
N VAL A 25 9.87 -7.73 -4.80
CA VAL A 25 9.12 -7.26 -3.64
C VAL A 25 9.98 -6.37 -2.74
N ALA A 26 11.28 -6.66 -2.60
CA ALA A 26 12.21 -5.86 -1.81
C ALA A 26 12.55 -4.50 -2.45
N THR A 27 12.50 -4.40 -3.79
CA THR A 27 12.64 -3.11 -4.50
C THR A 27 11.50 -2.15 -4.17
N ASN A 28 10.33 -2.67 -3.78
CA ASN A 28 9.15 -1.86 -3.48
C ASN A 28 8.87 -1.91 -1.96
N PRO A 29 9.22 -0.87 -1.18
CA PRO A 29 9.03 -0.89 0.27
C PRO A 29 7.58 -1.15 0.70
N LEU A 30 6.61 -0.72 -0.12
CA LEU A 30 5.20 -1.06 0.03
C LEU A 30 4.92 -2.57 -0.04
N LEU A 31 5.41 -3.23 -1.10
CA LEU A 31 5.16 -4.65 -1.32
C LEU A 31 5.87 -5.48 -0.25
N PHE A 32 7.09 -5.06 0.13
CA PHE A 32 7.83 -5.67 1.23
C PHE A 32 7.02 -5.57 2.53
N THR A 33 6.57 -4.37 2.90
CA THR A 33 5.73 -4.15 4.09
C THR A 33 4.42 -4.95 4.01
N GLY A 34 3.77 -4.96 2.84
CA GLY A 34 2.55 -5.72 2.58
C GLY A 34 2.72 -7.22 2.76
N ALA A 35 3.86 -7.79 2.33
CA ALA A 35 4.16 -9.21 2.53
C ALA A 35 4.27 -9.56 4.02
N TYR A 36 4.93 -8.73 4.84
CA TYR A 36 4.96 -8.94 6.29
C TYR A 36 3.59 -8.80 6.95
N ILE A 37 2.77 -7.85 6.51
CA ILE A 37 1.39 -7.72 7.00
C ILE A 37 0.57 -8.96 6.66
N MET A 38 0.71 -9.49 5.44
CA MET A 38 0.04 -10.72 5.00
C MET A 38 0.41 -11.92 5.88
N VAL A 39 1.70 -12.06 6.22
CA VAL A 39 2.20 -13.11 7.13
C VAL A 39 1.63 -12.94 8.53
N ALA A 40 1.67 -11.72 9.07
CA ALA A 40 1.16 -11.42 10.41
C ALA A 40 -0.34 -11.73 10.53
N MET A 41 -1.15 -11.25 9.57
CA MET A 41 -2.58 -11.54 9.50
C MET A 41 -2.86 -13.03 9.30
N GLY A 42 -2.12 -13.69 8.42
CA GLY A 42 -2.23 -15.13 8.16
C GLY A 42 -1.98 -15.96 9.42
N ALA A 43 -0.92 -15.64 10.17
CA ALA A 43 -0.60 -16.29 11.43
C ALA A 43 -1.70 -16.07 12.48
N MET A 44 -2.22 -14.84 12.60
CA MET A 44 -3.32 -14.52 13.51
C MET A 44 -4.59 -15.33 13.17
N LEU A 45 -4.99 -15.37 11.89
CA LEU A 45 -6.15 -16.13 11.43
C LEU A 45 -5.98 -17.64 11.58
N PHE A 46 -4.76 -18.15 11.41
CA PHE A 46 -4.40 -19.53 11.67
C PHE A 46 -4.61 -19.88 13.16
N LEU A 47 -4.04 -19.08 14.06
CA LEU A 47 -4.13 -19.29 15.51
C LEU A 47 -5.56 -19.20 16.01
N LEU A 48 -6.31 -18.15 15.64
CA LEU A 48 -7.72 -18.00 16.01
C LEU A 48 -8.56 -19.16 15.49
N GLY A 49 -8.34 -19.59 14.25
CA GLY A 49 -9.04 -20.72 13.66
C GLY A 49 -8.68 -22.06 14.32
N PHE A 50 -7.42 -22.26 14.70
CA PHE A 50 -6.97 -23.46 15.41
C PHE A 50 -7.56 -23.52 16.81
N LEU A 51 -7.50 -22.42 17.57
CA LEU A 51 -8.07 -22.31 18.92
C LEU A 51 -9.58 -22.54 18.90
N GLY A 52 -10.30 -21.96 17.95
CA GLY A 52 -11.74 -22.19 17.78
C GLY A 52 -12.07 -23.65 17.46
N CYS A 53 -11.36 -24.25 16.50
CA CYS A 53 -11.58 -25.64 16.10
C CYS A 53 -11.21 -26.63 17.22
N CYS A 54 -10.03 -26.51 17.83
CA CYS A 54 -9.60 -27.36 18.95
C CYS A 54 -10.44 -27.13 20.21
N GLY A 55 -10.84 -25.89 20.50
CA GLY A 55 -11.72 -25.57 21.62
C GLY A 55 -13.07 -26.26 21.52
N ALA A 56 -13.66 -26.28 20.31
CA ALA A 56 -14.90 -26.99 20.05
C ALA A 56 -14.73 -28.52 20.14
N ILE A 57 -13.71 -29.09 19.50
CA ILE A 57 -13.48 -30.55 19.50
C ILE A 57 -13.18 -31.07 20.90
N ARG A 58 -12.40 -30.34 21.70
CA ARG A 58 -12.03 -30.74 23.07
C ARG A 58 -13.07 -30.35 24.12
N GLU A 59 -14.20 -29.77 23.72
CA GLU A 59 -15.22 -29.19 24.61
C GLU A 59 -14.63 -28.31 25.73
N ASN A 60 -13.47 -27.69 25.45
CA ASN A 60 -12.73 -26.95 26.47
C ASN A 60 -13.25 -25.51 26.52
N LYS A 61 -14.12 -25.27 27.50
CA LYS A 61 -14.74 -23.96 27.76
C LYS A 61 -13.71 -22.84 27.91
N CYS A 62 -12.55 -23.10 28.51
CA CYS A 62 -11.50 -22.10 28.67
C CYS A 62 -10.95 -21.66 27.30
N LEU A 63 -10.64 -22.61 26.40
CA LEU A 63 -10.15 -22.29 25.04
C LEU A 63 -11.21 -21.52 24.24
N LEU A 64 -12.48 -21.93 24.34
CA LEU A 64 -13.58 -21.26 23.65
C LEU A 64 -13.81 -19.83 24.19
N LEU A 65 -13.64 -19.63 25.50
CA LEU A 65 -13.75 -18.30 26.12
C LEU A 65 -12.59 -17.40 25.68
N PHE A 66 -11.35 -17.90 25.64
CA PHE A 66 -10.23 -17.14 25.07
C PHE A 66 -10.49 -16.74 23.62
N PHE A 67 -10.95 -17.67 22.78
CA PHE A 67 -11.32 -17.39 21.39
C PHE A 67 -12.39 -16.29 21.31
N PHE A 68 -13.45 -16.40 22.10
CA PHE A 68 -14.51 -15.38 22.14
C PHE A 68 -13.99 -14.00 22.58
N MET A 69 -13.14 -13.95 23.61
CA MET A 69 -12.54 -12.70 24.08
C MET A 69 -11.66 -12.04 23.01
N PHE A 70 -10.86 -12.81 22.29
CA PHE A 70 -10.07 -12.27 21.18
C PHE A 70 -10.94 -11.73 20.04
N ILE A 71 -11.98 -12.48 19.64
CA ILE A 71 -12.92 -12.02 18.60
C ILE A 71 -13.65 -10.75 19.05
N LEU A 72 -14.08 -10.68 20.32
CA LEU A 72 -14.72 -9.49 20.87
C LEU A 72 -13.77 -8.28 20.86
N LEU A 73 -12.50 -8.46 21.24
CA LEU A 73 -11.50 -7.38 21.19
C LEU A 73 -11.25 -6.89 19.76
N ILE A 74 -11.16 -7.81 18.78
CA ILE A 74 -11.01 -7.45 17.37
C ILE A 74 -12.23 -6.67 16.89
N PHE A 75 -13.44 -7.12 17.23
CA PHE A 75 -14.68 -6.42 16.88
C PHE A 75 -14.73 -5.00 17.46
N LEU A 76 -14.35 -4.83 18.73
CA LEU A 76 -14.28 -3.50 19.34
C LEU A 76 -13.21 -2.61 18.69
N ALA A 77 -12.06 -3.18 18.34
CA ALA A 77 -11.02 -2.47 17.60
C ALA A 77 -11.51 -2.02 16.21
N GLU A 78 -12.14 -2.92 15.44
CA GLU A 78 -12.73 -2.61 14.13
C GLU A 78 -13.84 -1.56 14.24
N LEU A 79 -14.72 -1.68 15.24
CA LEU A 79 -15.76 -0.69 15.50
C LEU A 79 -15.16 0.68 15.83
N SER A 80 -14.13 0.73 16.68
CA SER A 80 -13.44 1.98 17.01
C SER A 80 -12.77 2.59 15.78
N ALA A 81 -12.11 1.77 14.95
CA ALA A 81 -11.47 2.21 13.71
C ALA A 81 -12.50 2.75 12.71
N ALA A 82 -13.65 2.08 12.57
CA ALA A 82 -14.73 2.52 11.71
C ALA A 82 -15.35 3.86 12.18
N ILE A 83 -15.55 4.03 13.49
CA ILE A 83 -16.02 5.28 14.08
C ILE A 83 -15.01 6.41 13.85
N LEU A 84 -13.72 6.15 14.11
CA LEU A 84 -12.66 7.13 13.83
C LEU A 84 -12.62 7.50 12.35
N ALA A 85 -12.68 6.50 11.45
CA ALA A 85 -12.71 6.74 10.01
C ALA A 85 -13.91 7.60 9.59
N PHE A 86 -15.08 7.40 10.23
CA PHE A 86 -16.28 8.21 9.99
C PHE A 86 -16.11 9.65 10.50
N ILE A 87 -15.62 9.84 11.72
CA ILE A 87 -15.41 11.17 12.33
C ILE A 87 -14.35 11.96 11.55
N PHE A 88 -13.23 11.33 11.21
CA PHE A 88 -12.15 11.99 10.47
C PHE A 88 -12.39 12.08 8.97
N ARG A 89 -13.53 11.58 8.46
CA ARG A 89 -13.86 11.64 7.03
C ARG A 89 -13.83 13.08 6.50
N GLU A 90 -14.28 14.05 7.30
CA GLU A 90 -14.26 15.47 6.94
C GLU A 90 -12.88 16.11 7.08
N ASN A 91 -11.98 15.53 7.88
CA ASN A 91 -10.60 16.01 8.01
C ASN A 91 -9.66 15.43 6.95
N LEU A 92 -9.97 14.23 6.43
CA LEU A 92 -9.29 13.59 5.31
C LEU A 92 -9.78 14.14 3.96
N THR A 93 -9.74 15.47 3.84
CA THR A 93 -10.10 16.17 2.60
C THR A 93 -9.01 16.05 1.55
N ARG A 94 -9.36 16.35 0.29
CA ARG A 94 -8.36 16.52 -0.78
C ARG A 94 -7.27 17.51 -0.39
N GLU A 95 -7.61 18.58 0.34
CA GLU A 95 -6.62 19.56 0.82
C GLU A 95 -5.60 18.94 1.78
N PHE A 96 -6.03 18.09 2.71
CA PHE A 96 -5.12 17.37 3.61
C PHE A 96 -4.15 16.49 2.83
N PHE A 97 -4.66 15.65 1.92
CA PHE A 97 -3.80 14.79 1.09
C PHE A 97 -2.88 15.60 0.17
N THR A 98 -3.36 16.72 -0.38
CA THR A 98 -2.56 17.60 -1.24
C THR A 98 -1.43 18.24 -0.44
N LYS A 99 -1.71 18.67 0.80
CA LYS A 99 -0.71 19.25 1.70
C LYS A 99 0.34 18.22 2.11
N GLU A 100 -0.08 17.02 2.49
CA GLU A 100 0.83 15.93 2.85
C GLU A 100 1.67 15.49 1.64
N LEU A 101 1.04 15.38 0.45
CA LEU A 101 1.74 15.15 -0.81
C LEU A 101 2.83 16.21 -1.04
N LYS A 102 2.49 17.50 -0.99
CA LYS A 102 3.46 18.58 -1.20
C LYS A 102 4.59 18.63 -0.18
N LYS A 103 4.33 18.19 1.05
CA LYS A 103 5.28 18.25 2.16
C LYS A 103 6.22 17.04 2.20
N HIS A 104 5.73 15.86 1.86
CA HIS A 104 6.44 14.61 2.08
C HIS A 104 6.90 13.91 0.80
N TYR A 105 6.39 14.31 -0.37
CA TYR A 105 6.82 13.73 -1.63
C TYR A 105 8.21 14.23 -2.05
N GLN A 106 9.13 13.30 -2.24
CA GLN A 106 10.54 13.53 -2.57
C GLN A 106 10.91 12.99 -3.97
N GLY A 107 9.93 12.55 -4.77
CA GLY A 107 10.17 12.01 -6.10
C GLY A 107 10.62 10.56 -6.11
N TYR A 108 11.62 10.24 -6.93
CA TYR A 108 12.13 8.87 -7.11
C TYR A 108 13.34 8.63 -6.21
N ASN A 109 13.09 8.55 -4.90
CA ASN A 109 14.08 8.07 -3.94
C ASN A 109 13.64 6.69 -3.42
N GLU A 110 14.38 5.63 -3.78
CA GLU A 110 14.04 4.22 -3.48
C GLU A 110 13.83 3.95 -1.98
N SER A 111 14.49 4.72 -1.11
CA SER A 111 14.35 4.58 0.35
C SER A 111 13.12 5.27 0.94
N ASP A 112 12.46 6.17 0.19
CA ASP A 112 11.30 6.91 0.71
C ASP A 112 9.99 6.14 0.48
N VAL A 113 9.48 5.54 1.56
CA VAL A 113 8.25 4.76 1.55
C VAL A 113 7.06 5.60 1.10
N PHE A 114 7.02 6.88 1.46
CA PHE A 114 5.89 7.77 1.13
C PHE A 114 5.79 8.01 -0.39
N SER A 115 6.88 8.42 -1.03
CA SER A 115 6.92 8.67 -2.48
C SER A 115 6.78 7.39 -3.29
N SER A 116 7.39 6.28 -2.85
CA SER A 116 7.19 4.95 -3.46
C SER A 116 5.72 4.51 -3.39
N THR A 117 5.07 4.79 -2.26
CA THR A 117 3.63 4.53 -2.09
C THR A 117 2.80 5.31 -3.09
N TRP A 118 3.08 6.60 -3.21
CA TRP A 118 2.34 7.46 -4.11
C TRP A 118 2.57 7.16 -5.58
N ASN A 119 3.81 6.85 -5.96
CA ASN A 119 4.13 6.37 -7.30
C ASN A 119 3.35 5.10 -7.64
N SER A 120 3.23 4.17 -6.70
CA SER A 120 2.46 2.93 -6.88
C SER A 120 0.98 3.20 -7.08
N VAL A 121 0.37 4.12 -6.31
CA VAL A 121 -1.03 4.50 -6.51
C VAL A 121 -1.22 5.14 -7.90
N MET A 122 -0.40 6.12 -8.26
CA MET A 122 -0.50 6.82 -9.54
C MET A 122 -0.41 5.85 -10.72
N ILE A 123 0.53 4.90 -10.69
CA ILE A 123 0.67 3.86 -11.71
C ILE A 123 -0.51 2.89 -11.72
N THR A 124 -0.96 2.44 -10.55
CA THR A 124 -2.01 1.40 -10.42
C THR A 124 -3.37 1.93 -10.84
N PHE A 125 -3.69 3.16 -10.47
CA PHE A 125 -4.98 3.78 -10.74
C PHE A 125 -4.98 4.70 -11.97
N GLY A 126 -3.82 4.89 -12.62
CA GLY A 126 -3.69 5.75 -13.79
C GLY A 126 -4.05 7.21 -13.50
N CYS A 127 -3.72 7.69 -12.30
CA CYS A 127 -3.97 9.06 -11.85
C CYS A 127 -2.65 9.81 -11.61
N CYS A 128 -2.71 11.14 -11.50
CA CYS A 128 -1.56 11.98 -11.20
C CYS A 128 -1.94 13.02 -10.14
N GLY A 129 -1.33 12.92 -8.95
CA GLY A 129 -1.62 13.82 -7.82
C GLY A 129 -2.95 13.51 -7.13
N VAL A 130 -3.40 14.45 -6.28
CA VAL A 130 -4.68 14.36 -5.55
C VAL A 130 -5.80 15.01 -6.34
N ASN A 131 -5.55 16.20 -6.88
CA ASN A 131 -6.47 16.97 -7.73
C ASN A 131 -6.05 16.94 -9.19
N GLY A 132 -4.76 16.77 -9.46
CA GLY A 132 -4.20 16.78 -10.81
C GLY A 132 -2.68 16.95 -10.81
N PRO A 133 -2.07 16.99 -12.01
CA PRO A 133 -0.62 17.19 -12.17
C PRO A 133 -0.10 18.49 -11.56
N GLU A 134 -0.96 19.50 -11.39
CA GLU A 134 -0.62 20.82 -10.83
C GLU A 134 -0.21 20.72 -9.35
N ASP A 135 -0.55 19.62 -8.66
CA ASP A 135 -0.15 19.38 -7.28
C ASP A 135 1.39 19.29 -7.13
N PHE A 136 2.10 18.92 -8.20
CA PHE A 136 3.57 18.81 -8.22
C PHE A 136 4.29 20.09 -8.65
N GLU A 137 3.62 21.02 -9.34
CA GLU A 137 4.18 22.32 -9.75
C GLU A 137 4.63 23.17 -8.56
N ALA A 138 3.94 23.04 -7.42
CA ALA A 138 4.26 23.77 -6.19
C ALA A 138 5.42 23.15 -5.38
N ILE A 139 5.88 21.95 -5.74
CA ILE A 139 6.97 21.23 -5.06
C ILE A 139 8.34 21.66 -5.65
N SER A 140 8.36 22.17 -6.88
CA SER A 140 9.56 22.76 -7.50
C SER A 140 9.84 24.18 -6.98
N LEU A 141 10.79 24.32 -6.03
CA LEU A 141 11.39 25.63 -5.69
C LEU A 141 12.46 26.06 -6.72
N PRO A 142 12.76 27.37 -6.84
CA PRO A 142 13.28 28.02 -8.03
C PRO A 142 14.81 28.04 -8.06
N ILE A 143 15.44 27.17 -8.83
CA ILE A 143 16.86 27.34 -9.18
C ILE A 143 17.07 26.98 -10.66
N LEU A 144 17.00 28.03 -11.49
CA LEU A 144 17.84 28.26 -12.68
C LEU A 144 18.29 27.00 -13.43
N LEU A 145 17.39 26.31 -14.13
CA LEU A 145 17.68 25.49 -15.32
C LEU A 145 16.36 25.06 -15.96
N ASP A 146 16.20 25.33 -17.26
CA ASP A 146 15.03 25.10 -18.14
C ASP A 146 14.61 23.62 -18.32
N SER A 147 14.86 22.72 -17.37
CA SER A 147 14.59 21.28 -17.53
C SER A 147 14.46 20.53 -16.20
N TYR A 148 13.50 20.93 -15.35
CA TYR A 148 12.97 20.03 -14.33
C TYR A 148 11.59 19.52 -14.75
N PRO A 149 11.30 18.20 -14.58
CA PRO A 149 10.00 17.65 -14.89
C PRO A 149 8.94 18.27 -13.97
N VAL A 150 7.86 18.74 -14.58
CA VAL A 150 6.68 19.35 -13.93
C VAL A 150 5.93 18.30 -13.09
N VAL A 151 6.00 17.03 -13.51
CA VAL A 151 5.34 15.90 -12.85
C VAL A 151 6.25 14.67 -12.75
N PRO A 152 6.03 13.77 -11.77
CA PRO A 152 6.81 12.54 -11.66
C PRO A 152 6.60 11.55 -12.81
N GLU A 153 7.60 10.72 -13.10
CA GLU A 153 7.49 9.65 -14.12
C GLU A 153 6.34 8.66 -13.85
N ALA A 154 5.95 8.49 -12.59
CA ALA A 154 4.83 7.65 -12.19
C ALA A 154 3.46 8.16 -12.69
N CYS A 155 3.35 9.44 -13.06
CA CYS A 155 2.17 10.00 -13.72
C CYS A 155 2.10 9.63 -15.21
N CYS A 156 3.22 9.26 -15.83
CA CYS A 156 3.29 9.03 -17.26
C CYS A 156 2.80 7.64 -17.64
N LYS A 157 1.77 7.60 -18.49
CA LYS A 157 1.21 6.35 -19.01
C LYS A 157 2.22 5.63 -19.91
N ARG A 158 2.32 4.31 -19.74
CA ARG A 158 3.08 3.42 -20.64
C ARG A 158 2.14 2.86 -21.71
N GLU A 159 2.59 2.79 -22.97
CA GLU A 159 1.86 2.07 -24.03
C GLU A 159 1.94 0.57 -23.78
N LEU A 160 0.78 -0.07 -23.64
CA LEU A 160 0.67 -1.52 -23.42
C LEU A 160 1.00 -2.34 -24.69
N GLN A 161 1.08 -1.71 -25.88
CA GLN A 161 1.28 -2.42 -27.14
C GLN A 161 2.73 -2.61 -27.58
N SER A 162 3.72 -2.01 -26.91
CA SER A 162 5.13 -2.19 -27.27
C SER A 162 5.82 -3.16 -26.30
N ARG A 163 6.43 -4.23 -26.83
CA ARG A 163 7.18 -5.25 -26.05
C ARG A 163 8.36 -4.67 -25.25
N ASP A 164 8.70 -3.40 -25.46
CA ASP A 164 9.77 -2.67 -24.77
C ASP A 164 9.29 -1.63 -23.74
N GLY A 165 7.97 -1.50 -23.47
CA GLY A 165 7.46 -0.63 -22.40
C GLY A 165 7.79 0.85 -22.55
N ALA A 166 7.88 1.36 -23.79
CA ALA A 166 8.19 2.75 -24.06
C ALA A 166 7.04 3.70 -23.67
N PHE A 167 7.39 4.84 -23.08
CA PHE A 167 6.46 5.94 -22.82
C PHE A 167 6.05 6.60 -24.14
N ILE A 168 4.76 6.88 -24.32
CA ILE A 168 4.16 7.41 -25.57
C ILE A 168 4.83 8.71 -26.00
N ASN A 169 5.19 9.56 -25.02
CA ASN A 169 6.01 10.74 -25.21
C ASN A 169 6.53 11.25 -23.86
N LYS A 170 7.61 10.63 -23.35
CA LYS A 170 8.12 10.88 -21.98
C LYS A 170 8.38 12.36 -21.71
N GLU A 171 9.01 13.05 -22.66
CA GLU A 171 9.39 14.46 -22.51
C GLU A 171 8.20 15.42 -22.52
N GLU A 172 7.13 15.13 -23.27
CA GLU A 172 5.90 15.93 -23.23
C GLU A 172 5.10 15.67 -21.94
N CYS A 173 5.02 14.40 -21.51
CA CYS A 173 4.35 14.04 -20.28
C CYS A 173 5.01 14.69 -19.06
N LEU A 174 6.34 14.64 -18.98
CA LEU A 174 7.11 15.29 -17.91
C LEU A 174 6.98 16.81 -17.93
N LYS A 175 6.53 17.42 -19.03
CA LYS A 175 6.19 18.85 -19.11
C LYS A 175 4.74 19.17 -18.72
N GLY A 176 3.98 18.18 -18.23
CA GLY A 176 2.60 18.35 -17.78
C GLY A 176 1.53 18.04 -18.84
N LYS A 177 1.91 17.58 -20.05
CA LYS A 177 0.95 17.06 -21.04
C LYS A 177 0.70 15.57 -20.78
N VAL A 178 -0.04 15.27 -19.72
CA VAL A 178 -0.36 13.91 -19.25
C VAL A 178 -1.59 13.36 -19.96
#